data_AF-A0A6G3Z6N8-F1
#
_entry.id   AF-A0A6G3Z6N8-F1
#
_cell.length_a   1.000
_cell.length_b   1.000
_cell.length_c   1.000
_cell.angle_alpha   90.00
_cell.angle_beta   90.00
_cell.angle_gamma   90.00
#
_symmetry.space_group_name_H-M   'P 1'
#
loop_
_entity.id
_entity.type
_entity.pdbx_description
1 polymer ?
#
loop_
_entity_poly.entity_id
_entity_poly.type
_entity_poly.pdbx_seq_one_letter_code
_entity_poly.pdbx_strand_id
1 'polypeptide(L)'
;WLADLAVDAAILKQLNSLEEPSNVPYLVLAGENLIHNSGQSRLNRLAQKLLDQSLDTIFGEQNDIAVGLSSLRTIRGGAYPKVHVVTLPCNHFEYYRHPQGQAAIKQWLTA
;
A
#
# COMPACT_ATOMS: atom_id res chain seq x y z
N TRP A 1 -16.74 -17.97 14.69
CA TRP A 1 -16.64 -16.53 15.01
C TRP A 1 -15.22 -16.03 15.15
N LEU A 2 -14.42 -16.38 16.18
CA LEU A 2 -13.01 -15.95 16.21
C LEU A 2 -12.10 -16.74 15.25
N ALA A 3 -12.41 -18.01 14.99
CA ALA A 3 -11.63 -18.85 14.07
C ALA A 3 -11.75 -18.42 12.60
N ASP A 4 -12.88 -17.83 12.19
CA ASP A 4 -13.12 -17.41 10.81
C ASP A 4 -12.40 -16.10 10.45
N LEU A 5 -11.94 -15.36 11.47
CA LEU A 5 -11.19 -14.10 11.34
C LEU A 5 -9.69 -14.28 11.59
N ALA A 6 -9.23 -15.51 11.89
CA ALA A 6 -7.81 -15.80 11.95
C ALA A 6 -7.17 -15.58 10.57
N VAL A 7 -5.97 -14.98 10.53
CA VAL A 7 -5.28 -14.59 9.27
C VAL A 7 -5.10 -15.78 8.32
N ASP A 8 -5.05 -17.00 8.84
CA ASP A 8 -4.87 -18.25 8.11
C ASP A 8 -6.13 -19.11 8.01
N ALA A 9 -7.29 -18.56 8.38
CA ALA A 9 -8.57 -19.23 8.31
C ALA A 9 -8.84 -19.78 6.90
N ALA A 10 -9.38 -21.00 6.83
CA ALA A 10 -9.62 -21.68 5.56
C ALA A 10 -10.54 -20.85 4.63
N ILE A 11 -11.52 -20.15 5.20
CA ILE A 11 -12.44 -19.27 4.46
C ILE A 11 -11.69 -18.10 3.80
N LEU A 12 -10.73 -17.48 4.49
CA LEU A 12 -9.95 -16.37 3.94
C LEU A 12 -8.99 -16.87 2.84
N LYS A 13 -8.39 -18.05 3.03
CA LYS A 13 -7.58 -18.70 1.98
C LYS A 13 -8.39 -18.96 0.71
N GLN A 14 -9.60 -19.50 0.86
CA GLN A 14 -10.51 -19.76 -0.27
C GLN A 14 -10.90 -18.45 -0.96
N LEU A 15 -11.28 -17.42 -0.21
CA LEU A 15 -11.63 -16.10 -0.77
C LEU A 15 -10.45 -15.47 -1.54
N ASN A 16 -9.23 -15.55 -1.00
CA ASN A 16 -8.03 -15.02 -1.65
C ASN A 16 -7.61 -15.82 -2.90
N SER A 17 -8.08 -17.06 -3.06
CA SER A 17 -7.84 -17.89 -4.25
C SER A 17 -8.88 -17.74 -5.36
N LEU A 18 -9.96 -16.99 -5.15
CA LEU A 18 -11.00 -16.81 -6.16
C LEU A 18 -10.45 -16.02 -7.35
N GLU A 19 -10.55 -16.58 -8.56
CA GLU A 19 -10.18 -15.93 -9.82
C GLU A 19 -11.35 -15.23 -10.52
N GLU A 20 -12.60 -15.54 -10.13
CA GLU A 20 -13.81 -14.93 -10.67
C GLU A 20 -14.80 -14.58 -9.55
N PRO A 21 -15.65 -13.54 -9.73
CA PRO A 21 -15.67 -12.63 -10.87
C PRO A 21 -14.48 -11.67 -10.89
N SER A 22 -13.98 -11.33 -12.09
CA SER A 22 -12.84 -10.42 -12.31
C SER A 22 -13.24 -9.05 -12.89
N ASN A 23 -14.51 -8.65 -12.69
CA ASN A 23 -15.13 -7.54 -13.40
C ASN A 23 -15.29 -6.23 -12.59
N VAL A 24 -14.94 -6.21 -11.30
CA VAL A 24 -15.05 -5.04 -10.43
C VAL A 24 -13.79 -4.18 -10.58
N PRO A 25 -13.89 -2.92 -10.97
CA PRO A 25 -12.72 -2.05 -11.07
C PRO A 25 -12.19 -1.68 -9.67
N TYR A 26 -10.87 -1.76 -9.48
CA TYR A 26 -10.18 -1.38 -8.24
C TYR A 26 -9.28 -0.18 -8.46
N LEU A 27 -9.36 0.79 -7.55
CA LEU A 27 -8.32 1.80 -7.34
C LEU A 27 -7.47 1.39 -6.14
N VAL A 28 -6.17 1.30 -6.34
CA VAL A 28 -5.18 1.06 -5.29
C VAL A 28 -4.36 2.33 -5.08
N LEU A 29 -4.32 2.82 -3.84
CA LEU A 29 -3.38 3.84 -3.41
C LEU A 29 -2.23 3.14 -2.68
N ALA A 30 -1.03 3.20 -3.24
CA ALA A 30 0.17 2.54 -2.70
C ALA A 30 1.17 3.59 -2.21
N GLY A 31 1.54 3.52 -0.94
CA GLY A 31 2.56 4.39 -0.36
C GLY A 31 3.95 3.97 -0.72
N GLU A 32 4.75 4.94 -1.15
CA GLU A 32 6.19 4.88 -1.02
C GLU A 32 6.57 5.82 0.11
N ASN A 33 7.18 5.28 1.18
CA ASN A 33 7.78 6.03 2.27
C ASN A 33 8.96 6.90 1.77
N LEU A 34 8.64 7.93 1.01
CA LEU A 34 9.56 8.92 0.46
C LEU A 34 9.51 10.15 1.37
N ILE A 35 10.51 10.29 2.23
CA ILE A 35 10.61 11.41 3.18
C ILE A 35 10.55 12.75 2.43
N HIS A 36 9.44 13.47 2.56
CA HIS A 36 9.38 14.89 2.20
C HIS A 36 10.10 15.71 3.28
N ASN A 37 11.38 15.98 3.02
CA ASN A 37 12.29 16.73 3.88
C ASN A 37 12.03 18.25 3.81
N SER A 38 10.81 18.72 4.09
CA SER A 38 10.58 20.15 4.29
C SER A 38 10.68 20.49 5.79
N GLY A 39 11.90 20.70 6.30
CA GLY A 39 12.12 21.43 7.57
C GLY A 39 12.74 20.67 8.76
N GLN A 40 13.26 19.45 8.61
CA GLN A 40 13.85 18.69 9.73
C GLN A 40 15.37 18.87 9.89
N SER A 41 15.81 18.92 11.15
CA SER A 41 17.24 18.97 11.55
C SER A 41 18.05 17.80 10.97
N ARG A 42 19.35 18.03 10.68
CA ARG A 42 20.26 17.04 10.08
C ARG A 42 20.35 15.72 10.86
N LEU A 43 20.20 15.78 12.18
CA LEU A 43 20.20 14.60 13.07
C LEU A 43 18.95 13.74 12.89
N ASN A 44 17.78 14.37 12.86
CA ASN A 44 16.50 13.67 12.62
C ASN A 44 16.49 13.01 11.25
N ARG A 45 17.06 13.69 10.24
CA ARG A 45 17.23 13.13 8.89
C ARG A 45 18.12 11.89 8.86
N LEU A 46 19.18 11.84 9.69
CA LEU A 46 20.06 10.68 9.74
C LEU A 46 19.39 9.50 10.46
N ALA A 47 18.72 9.76 11.58
CA ALA A 47 17.99 8.74 12.33
C ALA A 47 16.85 8.13 11.50
N GLN A 48 16.10 8.95 10.76
CA GLN A 48 15.05 8.46 9.86
C GLN A 48 15.61 7.66 8.70
N LYS A 49 16.71 8.09 8.06
CA LYS A 49 17.34 7.30 7.00
C LYS A 49 17.78 5.91 7.48
N LEU A 50 18.30 5.82 8.71
CA LEU A 50 18.66 4.53 9.31
C LEU A 50 17.42 3.69 9.61
N LEU A 51 16.34 4.31 10.07
CA LEU A 51 15.06 3.62 10.28
C LEU A 51 14.49 3.10 8.95
N ASP A 52 14.44 3.91 7.90
CA ASP A 52 13.95 3.51 6.58
C ASP A 52 14.80 2.38 6.00
N GLN A 53 16.14 2.49 6.05
CA GLN A 53 17.02 1.40 5.62
C GLN A 53 16.77 0.12 6.41
N SER A 54 16.48 0.21 7.70
CA SER A 54 16.16 -0.96 8.51
C SER A 54 14.81 -1.57 8.14
N LEU A 55 13.80 -0.74 7.82
CA LEU A 55 12.50 -1.20 7.36
C LEU A 55 12.60 -1.84 5.98
N ASP A 56 13.30 -1.21 5.04
CA ASP A 56 13.57 -1.78 3.72
C ASP A 56 14.34 -3.10 3.84
N THR A 57 15.21 -3.26 4.84
CA THR A 57 15.90 -4.53 5.12
C THR A 57 14.95 -5.59 5.68
N ILE A 58 14.00 -5.21 6.54
CA ILE A 58 13.00 -6.12 7.11
C ILE A 58 12.01 -6.60 6.04
N PHE A 59 11.53 -5.68 5.19
CA PHE A 59 10.61 -6.00 4.11
C PHE A 59 11.31 -6.57 2.86
N GLY A 60 12.62 -6.33 2.72
CA GLY A 60 13.39 -6.69 1.53
C GLY A 60 13.09 -5.81 0.31
N GLU A 61 12.27 -4.77 0.46
CA GLU A 61 11.80 -3.88 -0.60
C GLU A 61 11.30 -2.53 -0.03
N GLN A 62 11.01 -1.58 -0.93
CA GLN A 62 10.31 -0.34 -0.61
C GLN A 62 8.95 -0.68 0.06
N ASN A 63 8.53 0.10 1.06
CA ASN A 63 7.30 -0.11 1.82
C ASN A 63 6.64 1.21 2.24
N ASP A 64 5.44 1.11 2.80
CA ASP A 64 4.71 2.24 3.37
C ASP A 64 4.85 2.36 4.91
N ILE A 65 5.89 1.75 5.52
CA ILE A 65 6.11 1.52 6.96
C ILE A 65 5.36 0.30 7.53
N ALA A 66 4.28 -0.16 6.90
CA ALA A 66 3.48 -1.30 7.37
C ALA A 66 3.47 -2.49 6.39
N VAL A 67 3.52 -2.22 5.09
CA VAL A 67 3.35 -3.19 4.01
C VAL A 67 4.35 -2.92 2.90
N GLY A 68 4.94 -3.99 2.35
CA GLY A 68 5.82 -3.93 1.18
C GLY A 68 5.08 -3.47 -0.08
N LEU A 69 5.77 -2.71 -0.93
CA LEU A 69 5.19 -2.08 -2.11
C LEU A 69 4.73 -3.10 -3.15
N SER A 70 5.42 -4.22 -3.33
CA SER A 70 4.97 -5.31 -4.21
C SER A 70 3.60 -5.87 -3.78
N SER A 71 3.38 -6.00 -2.47
CA SER A 71 2.11 -6.45 -1.90
C SER A 71 1.02 -5.40 -2.07
N LEU A 72 1.33 -4.10 -1.89
CA LEU A 72 0.34 -3.04 -2.04
C LEU A 72 -0.18 -2.92 -3.48
N ARG A 73 0.69 -3.11 -4.48
CA ARG A 73 0.37 -2.83 -5.88
C ARG A 73 -0.40 -3.94 -6.60
N THR A 74 -0.67 -5.06 -5.94
CA THR A 74 -1.21 -6.25 -6.62
C THR A 74 -2.52 -6.73 -6.02
N ILE A 75 -3.42 -7.20 -6.89
CA ILE A 75 -4.61 -7.97 -6.54
C ILE A 75 -4.49 -9.30 -7.28
N ARG A 76 -4.74 -10.43 -6.60
CA ARG A 76 -4.52 -11.79 -7.13
C ARG A 76 -3.11 -11.97 -7.72
N GLY A 77 -2.08 -11.54 -6.98
CA GLY A 77 -0.70 -11.62 -7.45
C GLY A 77 -0.40 -10.84 -8.74
N GLY A 78 -1.22 -9.83 -9.07
CA GLY A 78 -1.07 -9.02 -10.28
C GLY A 78 -1.87 -9.50 -11.49
N ALA A 79 -2.64 -10.58 -11.35
CA ALA A 79 -3.45 -11.14 -12.44
C ALA A 79 -4.82 -10.46 -12.60
N TYR A 80 -5.21 -9.54 -11.71
CA TYR A 80 -6.52 -8.90 -11.78
C TYR A 80 -6.58 -7.86 -12.92
N PRO A 81 -7.53 -7.95 -13.87
CA PRO A 81 -7.46 -7.18 -15.12
C PRO A 81 -7.90 -5.71 -15.00
N LYS A 82 -8.67 -5.35 -13.97
CA LYS A 82 -9.23 -4.00 -13.79
C LYS A 82 -8.67 -3.29 -12.56
N VAL A 83 -7.35 -3.30 -12.39
CA VAL A 83 -6.68 -2.58 -11.30
C VAL A 83 -6.00 -1.33 -11.84
N HIS A 84 -6.29 -0.20 -11.22
CA HIS A 84 -5.55 1.04 -11.39
C HIS A 84 -4.76 1.33 -10.12
N VAL A 85 -3.45 1.48 -10.25
CA VAL A 85 -2.54 1.70 -9.11
C VAL A 85 -1.99 3.12 -9.18
N VAL A 86 -2.17 3.89 -8.12
CA VAL A 86 -1.55 5.20 -7.94
C VAL A 86 -0.55 5.09 -6.79
N THR A 87 0.71 5.35 -7.11
CA THR A 87 1.75 5.40 -6.08
C THR A 87 1.91 6.81 -5.54
N LEU A 88 1.99 6.93 -4.22
CA LEU A 88 2.00 8.19 -3.48
C LEU A 88 3.30 8.31 -2.67
N PRO A 89 3.93 9.49 -2.61
CA PRO A 89 5.12 9.74 -1.79
C PRO A 89 4.75 9.96 -0.31
N CYS A 90 4.09 8.97 0.30
CA CYS A 90 3.64 9.03 1.69
C CYS A 90 3.58 7.63 2.33
N ASN A 91 3.43 7.58 3.65
CA ASN A 91 3.34 6.32 4.39
C ASN A 91 1.88 5.83 4.55
N HIS A 92 1.73 4.65 5.16
CA HIS A 92 0.47 3.92 5.35
C HIS A 92 -0.69 4.77 5.90
N PHE A 93 -0.39 5.77 6.72
CA PHE A 93 -1.38 6.56 7.46
C PHE A 93 -1.80 7.84 6.73
N GLU A 94 -1.32 8.08 5.51
CA GLU A 94 -1.42 9.38 4.85
C GLU A 94 -2.20 9.36 3.54
N TYR A 95 -2.56 8.19 3.00
CA TYR A 95 -3.16 8.03 1.66
C TYR A 95 -4.32 8.98 1.38
N TYR A 96 -5.28 9.04 2.30
CA TYR A 96 -6.52 9.80 2.13
C TYR A 96 -6.37 11.30 2.41
N ARG A 97 -5.29 11.71 3.06
CA ARG A 97 -4.97 13.13 3.32
C ARG A 97 -3.89 13.67 2.38
N HIS A 98 -3.19 12.80 1.66
CA HIS A 98 -2.20 13.21 0.68
C HIS A 98 -2.91 13.87 -0.52
N PRO A 99 -2.52 15.07 -0.97
CA PRO A 99 -3.22 15.77 -2.05
C PRO A 99 -3.34 14.96 -3.34
N GLN A 100 -2.30 14.19 -3.69
CA GLN A 100 -2.34 13.31 -4.87
C GLN A 100 -3.30 12.12 -4.67
N GLY A 101 -3.44 11.61 -3.45
CA GLY A 101 -4.40 10.55 -3.12
C GLY A 101 -5.85 11.06 -3.23
N GLN A 102 -6.10 12.26 -2.74
CA GLN A 102 -7.41 12.92 -2.88
C GLN A 102 -7.76 13.18 -4.36
N ALA A 103 -6.79 13.64 -5.15
CA ALA A 103 -6.96 13.85 -6.58
C ALA A 103 -7.28 12.55 -7.32
N ALA A 104 -6.56 11.46 -7.01
CA ALA A 104 -6.79 10.14 -7.59
C ALA A 104 -8.20 9.60 -7.27
N ILE A 105 -8.63 9.70 -6.01
CA ILE A 105 -9.98 9.30 -5.60
C ILE A 105 -11.03 10.13 -6.35
N LYS A 106 -10.84 11.45 -6.41
CA LYS A 106 -11.79 12.33 -7.10
C LYS A 106 -11.89 11.96 -8.57
N GLN A 107 -10.77 11.78 -9.25
CA GLN A 107 -10.74 11.36 -10.66
C GLN A 107 -11.47 10.03 -10.85
N TRP A 108 -11.18 9.04 -10.00
CA TRP A 108 -11.81 7.71 -10.05
C TRP A 108 -13.34 7.75 -9.90
N LEU A 109 -13.85 8.57 -8.99
CA LEU A 109 -15.29 8.70 -8.76
C LEU A 109 -16.03 9.46 -9.88
N THR A 110 -15.30 10.16 -10.74
CA THR A 110 -15.86 10.98 -11.82
C THR A 110 -15.56 10.44 -13.22
N ALA A 111 -14.81 9.34 -13.31
CA ALA A 111 -14.50 8.63 -14.55
C ALA A 111 -15.61 7.62 -14.90
#